data_AF-A0A973HQC8-F1
#
_entry.id   AF-A0A973HQC8-F1
#
_cell.length_a   1.000
_cell.length_b   1.000
_cell.length_c   1.000
_cell.angle_alpha   90.00
_cell.angle_beta   90.00
_cell.angle_gamma   90.00
#
_symmetry.space_group_name_H-M   'P 1'
#
loop_
_entity.id
_entity.type
_entity.pdbx_description
1 polymer ?
#
loop_
_entity_poly.entity_id
_entity_poly.type
_entity_poly.pdbx_seq_one_letter_code
_entity_poly.pdbx_strand_id
1 'polypeptide(L)'
;MKRSVPNLIHSILISSFLLLSLSSLSAEDKHQEIRFSATGCGPYKAEEERDLARYVSDENLKKEAEFMVHLGDIMSGYTPATEDRYVTVADILKQAQLTSFIIPGDNEWNDKKDPDAAWALWEKYFMHFHKRWTKGTAKAFPKIQGISYQKKRPENFAFLGKGVLFIGLNLPGGRVHDKKEWDLRLPQNAKWVADNLKKHQTNARALVIFAHAHLNNTHEAFTKPFLAAAEAFAKPVLYLHADGHTWIKDHPWAKHKNVLRVQTEQIDLAPPVLVTVKSSGTTTDIFEFDRRYQRGPYLAKGKPDGMTVVWRIVPKGKPSIRIGLSPTETKVPKSGLRITKKVYEKDKGNGKDAKTLASDRDKYLFKAPKGIVQYEAEFSGLKPGTQYFYSVYDGDRRIAGGQICRFKTHPPAGSKTPLRFWVVGDSGKGNQDQADVHNAMVNFTKRHKKPLDFYVHVGDMAYNTGKDHEFQQRFFSPYDLTLRNTVCWPAMGNHEGYTSRGLTGIGPYYDAYVLPSKGESGGLPSGTEAYYSFDYGNIHFVCLDSHDLVRTPDGAMAKWLK
;
A
#
# COMPACT_ATOMS: atom_id res chain seq x y z
N MET A 1 80.54 -16.73 26.47
CA MET A 1 81.27 -16.86 25.19
C MET A 1 80.60 -15.96 24.12
N LYS A 2 81.27 -15.76 22.97
CA LYS A 2 80.76 -15.28 21.64
C LYS A 2 79.27 -15.66 21.42
N ARG A 3 78.33 -14.90 20.82
CA ARG A 3 78.17 -13.66 19.97
C ARG A 3 76.71 -13.15 20.21
N SER A 4 76.09 -12.05 19.71
CA SER A 4 76.33 -10.80 18.93
C SER A 4 75.06 -9.91 19.15
N VAL A 5 74.94 -8.57 19.02
CA VAL A 5 75.33 -7.55 18.00
C VAL A 5 74.56 -7.72 16.66
N PRO A 6 73.99 -6.66 16.00
CA PRO A 6 73.97 -5.19 16.24
C PRO A 6 72.59 -4.66 16.78
N ASN A 7 72.41 -3.46 17.37
CA ASN A 7 72.60 -2.03 16.99
C ASN A 7 71.54 -1.45 16.01
N LEU A 8 71.26 -0.13 15.90
CA LEU A 8 71.16 1.06 16.81
C LEU A 8 70.83 2.32 15.92
N ILE A 9 70.43 3.45 16.53
CA ILE A 9 70.48 4.86 16.00
C ILE A 9 69.38 5.37 15.03
N HIS A 10 68.49 6.19 15.62
CA HIS A 10 67.98 7.53 15.25
C HIS A 10 67.52 7.95 13.82
N SER A 11 66.34 8.60 13.84
CA SER A 11 65.97 9.86 13.16
C SER A 11 65.93 9.96 11.62
N ILE A 12 64.80 10.48 11.09
CA ILE A 12 64.73 11.74 10.30
C ILE A 12 63.28 12.13 9.95
N LEU A 13 63.01 13.45 9.89
CA LEU A 13 61.87 14.17 9.30
C LEU A 13 60.42 13.62 9.49
N ILE A 14 59.65 14.32 10.34
CA ILE A 14 58.20 14.47 10.12
C ILE A 14 58.00 15.41 8.92
N SER A 15 57.35 14.93 7.86
CA SER A 15 56.91 15.77 6.73
C SER A 15 55.50 15.38 6.29
N SER A 16 54.65 16.39 6.09
CA SER A 16 53.20 16.22 5.97
C SER A 16 52.77 15.85 4.56
N PHE A 17 52.03 14.74 4.39
CA PHE A 17 51.24 14.48 3.19
C PHE A 17 49.77 14.22 3.54
N LEU A 18 48.95 15.26 3.38
CA LEU A 18 47.50 15.22 3.59
C LEU A 18 46.80 14.61 2.37
N LEU A 19 46.85 13.28 2.25
CA LEU A 19 46.12 12.55 1.20
C LEU A 19 44.62 12.54 1.49
N LEU A 20 43.87 13.39 0.78
CA LEU A 20 42.41 13.29 0.73
C LEU A 20 42.01 11.99 0.02
N SER A 21 41.62 10.98 0.79
CA SER A 21 40.98 9.78 0.26
C SER A 21 39.54 10.10 -0.18
N LEU A 22 39.36 10.38 -1.49
CA LEU A 22 38.03 10.31 -2.09
C LEU A 22 37.47 8.91 -1.86
N SER A 23 36.35 8.83 -1.14
CA SER A 23 35.72 7.57 -0.76
C SER A 23 35.05 6.93 -1.98
N SER A 24 35.79 6.10 -2.73
CA SER A 24 35.21 5.23 -3.74
C SER A 24 34.27 4.24 -3.05
N LEU A 25 32.96 4.33 -3.33
CA LEU A 25 32.03 3.25 -2.95
C LEU A 25 32.55 1.93 -3.53
N SER A 26 32.58 0.89 -2.69
CA SER A 26 33.02 -0.45 -3.09
C SER A 26 32.15 -0.99 -4.23
N ALA A 27 32.64 -2.02 -4.93
CA ALA A 27 31.89 -2.62 -6.03
C ALA A 27 30.55 -3.23 -5.57
N GLU A 28 30.48 -3.69 -4.32
CA GLU A 28 29.33 -4.38 -3.72
C GLU A 28 28.10 -3.46 -3.53
N ASP A 29 28.32 -2.18 -3.22
CA ASP A 29 27.23 -1.21 -3.02
C ASP A 29 26.51 -0.82 -4.33
N LYS A 30 27.17 -1.01 -5.48
CA LYS A 30 26.69 -0.50 -6.78
C LYS A 30 25.57 -1.32 -7.40
N HIS A 31 25.40 -2.58 -7.02
CA HIS A 31 24.41 -3.50 -7.58
C HIS A 31 23.40 -4.02 -6.54
N GLN A 32 23.19 -3.29 -5.44
CA GLN A 32 22.11 -3.63 -4.50
C GLN A 32 20.73 -3.35 -5.10
N GLU A 33 19.73 -4.08 -4.60
CA GLU A 33 18.33 -3.78 -4.83
C GLU A 33 17.96 -2.41 -4.22
N ILE A 34 17.22 -1.61 -4.97
CA ILE A 34 16.67 -0.32 -4.51
C ILE A 34 15.15 -0.33 -4.61
N ARG A 35 14.48 0.20 -3.58
CA ARG A 35 13.02 0.25 -3.49
C ARG A 35 12.52 1.68 -3.30
N PHE A 36 11.47 2.05 -4.03
CA PHE A 36 10.82 3.35 -3.87
C PHE A 36 9.31 3.23 -4.00
N SER A 37 8.58 4.14 -3.36
CA SER A 37 7.11 4.21 -3.46
C SER A 37 6.69 5.30 -4.43
N ALA A 38 5.73 5.03 -5.31
CA ALA A 38 5.23 5.98 -6.30
C ALA A 38 3.71 6.19 -6.18
N THR A 39 3.31 7.43 -5.93
CA THR A 39 1.91 7.88 -5.91
C THR A 39 1.55 8.49 -7.26
N GLY A 40 0.40 8.11 -7.82
CA GLY A 40 -0.17 8.74 -9.03
C GLY A 40 -0.90 10.06 -8.74
N CYS A 41 -1.90 10.38 -9.56
CA CYS A 41 -2.69 11.61 -9.46
C CYS A 41 -3.49 11.69 -8.15
N GLY A 42 -3.86 12.93 -7.80
CA GLY A 42 -4.56 13.29 -6.58
C GLY A 42 -3.62 14.01 -5.59
N PRO A 43 -4.15 14.61 -4.51
CA PRO A 43 -5.53 14.50 -4.10
C PRO A 43 -6.43 15.61 -4.67
N TYR A 44 -7.43 15.25 -5.47
CA TYR A 44 -8.37 16.20 -6.05
C TYR A 44 -9.48 16.66 -5.08
N LYS A 45 -9.73 15.89 -4.00
CA LYS A 45 -10.77 16.11 -2.97
C LYS A 45 -10.27 15.71 -1.58
N ALA A 46 -11.00 16.09 -0.53
CA ALA A 46 -10.63 15.81 0.87
C ALA A 46 -10.47 14.31 1.18
N GLU A 47 -11.24 13.44 0.51
CA GLU A 47 -11.12 11.97 0.63
C GLU A 47 -9.71 11.51 0.25
N GLU A 48 -9.22 12.01 -0.87
CA GLU A 48 -7.91 11.67 -1.41
C GLU A 48 -6.77 12.26 -0.54
N GLU A 49 -6.99 13.39 0.14
CA GLU A 49 -6.04 13.95 1.11
C GLU A 49 -5.88 13.03 2.32
N ARG A 50 -6.99 12.45 2.80
CA ARG A 50 -6.98 11.44 3.87
C ARG A 50 -6.33 10.14 3.40
N ASP A 51 -6.54 9.75 2.14
CA ASP A 51 -5.85 8.61 1.52
C ASP A 51 -4.33 8.87 1.42
N LEU A 52 -3.89 10.04 0.94
CA LEU A 52 -2.47 10.43 0.91
C LEU A 52 -1.84 10.42 2.32
N ALA A 53 -2.53 10.96 3.31
CA ALA A 53 -2.08 10.96 4.69
C ALA A 53 -1.98 9.54 5.28
N ARG A 54 -2.95 8.67 4.97
CA ARG A 54 -2.88 7.23 5.29
C ARG A 54 -1.66 6.59 4.62
N TYR A 55 -1.42 6.85 3.34
CA TYR A 55 -0.30 6.24 2.60
C TYR A 55 1.07 6.72 3.08
N VAL A 56 1.24 8.00 3.40
CA VAL A 56 2.46 8.52 4.03
C VAL A 56 2.69 7.89 5.40
N SER A 57 1.63 7.70 6.20
CA SER A 57 1.69 6.95 7.47
C SER A 57 2.08 5.48 7.24
N ASP A 58 1.54 4.84 6.21
CA ASP A 58 1.81 3.46 5.85
C ASP A 58 3.27 3.24 5.44
N GLU A 59 3.90 4.12 4.67
CA GLU A 59 5.34 4.00 4.37
C GLU A 59 6.19 4.22 5.63
N ASN A 60 5.80 5.16 6.49
CA ASN A 60 6.45 5.39 7.77
C ASN A 60 6.41 4.16 8.70
N LEU A 61 5.35 3.34 8.59
CA LEU A 61 5.18 2.10 9.36
C LEU A 61 5.88 0.90 8.71
N LYS A 62 5.77 0.75 7.38
CA LYS A 62 6.30 -0.39 6.61
C LYS A 62 7.81 -0.33 6.45
N LYS A 63 8.36 0.86 6.16
CA LYS A 63 9.79 1.13 5.90
C LYS A 63 10.42 0.23 4.82
N GLU A 64 9.62 -0.13 3.81
CA GLU A 64 10.04 -0.95 2.66
C GLU A 64 10.64 -0.13 1.51
N ALA A 65 10.35 1.18 1.47
CA ALA A 65 10.85 2.11 0.47
C ALA A 65 11.96 2.99 1.06
N GLU A 66 12.99 3.26 0.26
CA GLU A 66 14.12 4.13 0.62
C GLU A 66 13.79 5.62 0.39
N PHE A 67 12.93 5.89 -0.60
CA PHE A 67 12.34 7.20 -0.89
C PHE A 67 10.95 7.03 -1.50
N MET A 68 10.18 8.13 -1.57
CA MET A 68 8.90 8.17 -2.27
C MET A 68 8.84 9.31 -3.29
N VAL A 69 8.00 9.17 -4.31
CA VAL A 69 7.75 10.18 -5.34
C VAL A 69 6.26 10.35 -5.59
N HIS A 70 5.82 11.61 -5.68
CA HIS A 70 4.51 11.98 -6.20
C HIS A 70 4.63 12.35 -7.68
N LEU A 71 3.83 11.72 -8.54
CA LEU A 71 3.91 11.89 -10.00
C LEU A 71 3.10 13.10 -10.50
N GLY A 72 3.12 14.20 -9.74
CA GLY A 72 2.33 15.41 -10.00
C GLY A 72 0.84 15.28 -9.68
N ASP A 73 0.07 16.25 -10.15
CA ASP A 73 -1.40 16.25 -10.18
C ASP A 73 -2.09 16.31 -8.80
N ILE A 74 -1.66 17.24 -7.93
CA ILE A 74 -2.21 17.41 -6.58
C ILE A 74 -3.60 18.09 -6.52
N MET A 75 -4.23 18.36 -7.66
CA MET A 75 -5.57 18.94 -7.81
C MET A 75 -6.09 18.68 -9.23
N SER A 76 -7.41 18.73 -9.47
CA SER A 76 -7.93 18.63 -10.84
C SER A 76 -7.67 19.92 -11.63
N GLY A 77 -7.63 19.87 -12.96
CA GLY A 77 -7.44 21.05 -13.81
C GLY A 77 -8.44 22.16 -13.53
N TYR A 78 -9.72 21.78 -13.40
CA TYR A 78 -10.83 22.68 -13.08
C TYR A 78 -10.82 23.24 -11.65
N THR A 79 -10.08 22.63 -10.71
CA THR A 79 -9.94 23.15 -9.34
C THR A 79 -9.12 24.45 -9.35
N PRO A 80 -9.60 25.57 -8.79
CA PRO A 80 -8.81 26.79 -8.67
C PRO A 80 -7.50 26.55 -7.91
N ALA A 81 -6.41 27.14 -8.39
CA ALA A 81 -5.09 27.10 -7.75
C ALA A 81 -5.02 28.06 -6.55
N THR A 82 -5.72 27.75 -5.46
CA THR A 82 -5.54 28.46 -4.18
C THR A 82 -4.29 27.96 -3.45
N GLU A 83 -3.61 28.85 -2.73
CA GLU A 83 -2.40 28.51 -1.95
C GLU A 83 -2.64 27.33 -0.99
N ASP A 84 -3.83 27.24 -0.41
CA ASP A 84 -4.25 26.17 0.51
C ASP A 84 -4.12 24.76 -0.09
N ARG A 85 -4.29 24.58 -1.41
CA ARG A 85 -4.07 23.28 -2.09
C ARG A 85 -2.61 22.84 -1.95
N TYR A 86 -1.69 23.76 -2.22
CA TYR A 86 -0.24 23.51 -2.17
C TYR A 86 0.23 23.33 -0.71
N VAL A 87 -0.30 24.14 0.22
CA VAL A 87 -0.05 24.01 1.66
C VAL A 87 -0.47 22.62 2.15
N THR A 88 -1.72 22.22 1.93
CA THR A 88 -2.30 20.97 2.45
C THR A 88 -1.51 19.75 1.97
N VAL A 89 -1.23 19.65 0.67
CA VAL A 89 -0.51 18.50 0.11
C VAL A 89 0.96 18.50 0.51
N ALA A 90 1.60 19.68 0.62
CA ALA A 90 2.93 19.78 1.19
C ALA A 90 2.96 19.38 2.68
N ASP A 91 1.94 19.72 3.47
CA ASP A 91 1.82 19.36 4.89
C ASP A 91 1.64 17.86 5.10
N ILE A 92 0.87 17.19 4.24
CA ILE A 92 0.72 15.74 4.24
C ILE A 92 2.05 15.07 3.87
N LEU A 93 2.67 15.46 2.74
CA LEU A 93 3.94 14.86 2.30
C LEU A 93 5.10 15.14 3.26
N LYS A 94 5.10 16.28 3.99
CA LYS A 94 6.05 16.57 5.08
C LYS A 94 5.99 15.57 6.24
N GLN A 95 4.93 14.77 6.38
CA GLN A 95 4.84 13.75 7.43
C GLN A 95 5.74 12.53 7.18
N ALA A 96 6.22 12.30 5.95
CA ALA A 96 7.11 11.16 5.65
C ALA A 96 8.39 11.14 6.51
N GLN A 97 8.88 9.95 6.86
CA GLN A 97 10.14 9.68 7.54
C GLN A 97 11.26 9.27 6.56
N LEU A 98 10.90 9.11 5.29
CA LEU A 98 11.76 8.81 4.15
C LEU A 98 11.82 10.04 3.23
N THR A 99 12.89 10.16 2.43
CA THR A 99 13.04 11.29 1.51
C THR A 99 11.89 11.30 0.49
N SER A 100 11.22 12.44 0.35
CA SER A 100 10.08 12.59 -0.56
C SER A 100 10.41 13.51 -1.73
N PHE A 101 10.03 13.08 -2.93
CA PHE A 101 10.11 13.86 -4.17
C PHE A 101 8.69 14.12 -4.71
N ILE A 102 8.59 15.13 -5.56
CA ILE A 102 7.41 15.43 -6.36
C ILE A 102 7.90 16.06 -7.67
N ILE A 103 7.23 15.75 -8.76
CA ILE A 103 7.34 16.43 -10.06
C ILE A 103 6.04 17.22 -10.31
N PRO A 104 6.03 18.26 -11.16
CA PRO A 104 4.78 18.87 -11.60
C PRO A 104 3.96 17.92 -12.47
N GLY A 105 2.65 17.91 -12.29
CA GLY A 105 1.71 17.56 -13.35
C GLY A 105 1.38 18.78 -14.20
N ASP A 106 0.39 18.67 -15.08
CA ASP A 106 -0.23 19.81 -15.75
C ASP A 106 -1.32 20.45 -14.88
N ASN A 107 -2.05 19.67 -14.07
CA ASN A 107 -3.18 20.24 -13.34
C ASN A 107 -2.80 21.15 -12.18
N GLU A 108 -1.54 21.21 -11.73
CA GLU A 108 -1.10 22.25 -10.78
C GLU A 108 -0.81 23.61 -11.43
N TRP A 109 -0.54 23.72 -12.73
CA TRP A 109 -0.13 25.00 -13.32
C TRP A 109 -0.59 25.19 -14.78
N ASN A 110 -0.24 24.28 -15.68
CA ASN A 110 -0.54 24.36 -17.12
C ASN A 110 -2.03 24.58 -17.41
N ASP A 111 -2.90 23.82 -16.75
CA ASP A 111 -4.34 23.85 -17.00
C ASP A 111 -5.06 24.99 -16.25
N LYS A 112 -4.32 25.88 -15.57
CA LYS A 112 -4.91 26.99 -14.81
C LYS A 112 -5.18 28.21 -15.67
N LYS A 113 -6.13 29.04 -15.20
CA LYS A 113 -6.46 30.35 -15.80
C LYS A 113 -5.26 31.31 -15.78
N ASP A 114 -4.40 31.17 -14.78
CA ASP A 114 -3.15 31.91 -14.62
C ASP A 114 -2.03 30.89 -14.32
N PRO A 115 -1.34 30.38 -15.35
CA PRO A 115 -0.29 29.38 -15.19
C PRO A 115 0.95 29.91 -14.46
N ASP A 116 1.26 31.20 -14.59
CA ASP A 116 2.44 31.80 -13.95
C ASP A 116 2.26 31.96 -12.44
N ALA A 117 1.10 32.44 -11.99
CA ALA A 117 0.77 32.51 -10.56
C ALA A 117 0.69 31.11 -9.94
N ALA A 118 0.13 30.14 -10.66
CA ALA A 118 0.06 28.74 -10.22
C ALA A 118 1.44 28.08 -10.18
N TRP A 119 2.32 28.37 -11.16
CA TRP A 119 3.72 27.93 -11.15
C TRP A 119 4.49 28.50 -9.95
N ALA A 120 4.32 29.79 -9.64
CA ALA A 120 4.95 30.42 -8.47
C ALA A 120 4.53 29.74 -7.15
N LEU A 121 3.28 29.30 -7.03
CA LEU A 121 2.82 28.47 -5.90
C LEU A 121 3.48 27.08 -5.91
N TRP A 122 3.56 26.41 -7.06
CA TRP A 122 4.26 25.13 -7.17
C TRP A 122 5.73 25.26 -6.75
N GLU A 123 6.43 26.31 -7.19
CA GLU A 123 7.81 26.57 -6.79
C GLU A 123 7.94 26.80 -5.27
N LYS A 124 7.10 27.68 -4.70
CA LYS A 124 7.10 28.03 -3.27
C LYS A 124 6.97 26.81 -2.36
N TYR A 125 6.13 25.84 -2.71
CA TYR A 125 5.87 24.66 -1.88
C TYR A 125 6.70 23.43 -2.26
N PHE A 126 6.92 23.16 -3.54
CA PHE A 126 7.43 21.88 -4.05
C PHE A 126 8.81 21.92 -4.72
N MET A 127 9.34 23.10 -5.07
CA MET A 127 10.69 23.20 -5.63
C MET A 127 11.72 22.54 -4.69
N HIS A 128 12.50 21.61 -5.23
CA HIS A 128 13.49 20.81 -4.50
C HIS A 128 12.95 20.11 -3.23
N PHE A 129 11.70 19.62 -3.23
CA PHE A 129 10.97 19.20 -2.02
C PHE A 129 11.78 18.35 -1.01
N HIS A 130 12.54 17.38 -1.53
CA HIS A 130 13.43 16.45 -0.81
C HIS A 130 14.42 17.10 0.18
N LYS A 131 14.77 18.39 0.01
CA LYS A 131 15.71 19.10 0.90
C LYS A 131 15.24 19.11 2.37
N ARG A 132 13.95 18.90 2.61
CA ARG A 132 13.35 18.76 3.96
C ARG A 132 13.84 17.54 4.75
N TRP A 133 14.52 16.57 4.12
CA TRP A 133 15.08 15.36 4.76
C TRP A 133 16.63 15.33 4.80
N THR A 134 17.29 16.49 4.70
CA THR A 134 18.77 16.55 4.68
C THR A 134 19.43 16.53 6.06
N LYS A 135 20.77 16.40 6.07
CA LYS A 135 21.65 16.23 7.24
C LYS A 135 21.38 17.29 8.32
N GLY A 136 20.96 16.84 9.51
CA GLY A 136 20.62 17.69 10.65
C GLY A 136 19.16 17.56 11.10
N THR A 137 18.28 17.00 10.25
CA THR A 137 16.89 16.69 10.61
C THR A 137 16.78 15.33 11.31
N ALA A 138 15.80 15.18 12.22
CA ALA A 138 15.57 13.95 12.99
C ALA A 138 14.95 12.78 12.18
N LYS A 139 14.77 12.94 10.85
CA LYS A 139 14.11 11.99 9.95
C LYS A 139 15.13 11.32 9.00
N ALA A 140 16.20 10.76 9.57
CA ALA A 140 17.33 10.24 8.80
C ALA A 140 17.13 8.78 8.35
N PHE A 141 16.57 8.58 7.16
CA PHE A 141 16.68 7.35 6.35
C PHE A 141 17.56 7.65 5.10
N PRO A 142 17.90 6.69 4.20
CA PRO A 142 19.18 6.71 3.48
C PRO A 142 19.42 7.97 2.65
N LYS A 143 20.61 8.55 2.82
CA LYS A 143 21.01 9.84 2.22
C LYS A 143 21.13 9.72 0.70
N ILE A 144 20.08 10.11 -0.03
CA ILE A 144 20.20 10.38 -1.47
C ILE A 144 21.12 11.59 -1.64
N GLN A 145 22.24 11.38 -2.30
CA GLN A 145 23.32 12.34 -2.50
C GLN A 145 23.58 12.52 -4.01
N GLY A 146 24.30 13.59 -4.37
CA GLY A 146 24.63 13.87 -5.77
C GLY A 146 23.42 14.24 -6.65
N ILE A 147 22.32 14.70 -6.04
CA ILE A 147 21.17 15.24 -6.79
C ILE A 147 21.64 16.45 -7.60
N SER A 148 21.43 16.37 -8.91
CA SER A 148 21.75 17.40 -9.89
C SER A 148 20.49 17.91 -10.56
N TYR A 149 20.49 19.16 -11.01
CA TYR A 149 19.32 19.82 -11.60
C TYR A 149 19.61 20.29 -13.01
N GLN A 150 18.58 20.45 -13.84
CA GLN A 150 18.75 21.00 -15.18
C GLN A 150 18.89 22.52 -15.12
N LYS A 151 19.98 23.09 -15.63
CA LYS A 151 20.27 24.55 -15.53
C LYS A 151 19.18 25.47 -16.09
N LYS A 152 18.38 25.00 -17.07
CA LYS A 152 17.23 25.74 -17.64
C LYS A 152 15.86 25.35 -17.05
N ARG A 153 15.81 24.29 -16.23
CA ARG A 153 14.61 23.67 -15.66
C ARG A 153 14.92 23.20 -14.24
N PRO A 154 15.06 24.12 -13.25
CA PRO A 154 15.49 23.77 -11.90
C PRO A 154 14.55 22.78 -11.19
N GLU A 155 13.31 22.66 -11.66
CA GLU A 155 12.34 21.66 -11.19
C GLU A 155 12.75 20.22 -11.55
N ASN A 156 13.51 20.03 -12.63
CA ASN A 156 13.98 18.72 -13.08
C ASN A 156 15.20 18.27 -12.26
N PHE A 157 15.16 17.06 -11.70
CA PHE A 157 16.20 16.51 -10.81
C PHE A 157 16.70 15.13 -11.26
N ALA A 158 17.99 14.84 -11.08
CA ALA A 158 18.59 13.56 -11.44
C ALA A 158 19.65 13.11 -10.42
N PHE A 159 19.63 11.84 -10.02
CA PHE A 159 20.58 11.23 -9.09
C PHE A 159 20.84 9.74 -9.40
N LEU A 160 21.96 9.20 -8.90
CA LEU A 160 22.33 7.80 -9.02
C LEU A 160 22.26 7.13 -7.64
N GLY A 161 21.39 6.13 -7.47
CA GLY A 161 21.23 5.37 -6.22
C GLY A 161 21.34 3.86 -6.47
N LYS A 162 22.29 3.18 -5.80
CA LYS A 162 22.55 1.73 -5.96
C LYS A 162 22.63 1.28 -7.43
N GLY A 163 23.35 2.07 -8.23
CA GLY A 163 23.53 1.87 -9.67
C GLY A 163 22.30 2.18 -10.53
N VAL A 164 21.15 2.59 -9.98
CA VAL A 164 19.98 3.02 -10.76
C VAL A 164 20.02 4.53 -10.92
N LEU A 165 19.90 5.02 -12.16
CA LEU A 165 19.74 6.43 -12.47
C LEU A 165 18.26 6.81 -12.36
N PHE A 166 17.95 7.82 -11.57
CA PHE A 166 16.61 8.38 -11.42
C PHE A 166 16.59 9.78 -12.02
N ILE A 167 15.55 10.09 -12.81
CA ILE A 167 15.33 11.41 -13.42
C ILE A 167 13.87 11.80 -13.22
N GLY A 168 13.61 12.91 -12.51
CA GLY A 168 12.31 13.57 -12.45
C GLY A 168 12.21 14.70 -13.46
N LEU A 169 11.09 14.75 -14.20
CA LEU A 169 10.82 15.74 -15.24
C LEU A 169 9.47 16.43 -15.02
N ASN A 170 9.47 17.77 -15.11
CA ASN A 170 8.30 18.53 -15.53
C ASN A 170 8.08 18.29 -17.02
N LEU A 171 7.28 17.27 -17.29
CA LEU A 171 6.78 16.89 -18.60
C LEU A 171 5.25 16.94 -18.51
N PRO A 172 4.63 18.10 -18.77
CA PRO A 172 3.19 18.32 -18.60
C PRO A 172 2.39 17.57 -19.67
N GLY A 173 1.26 16.99 -19.27
CA GLY A 173 0.29 16.35 -20.16
C GLY A 173 -0.70 17.36 -20.74
N GLY A 174 -1.95 16.93 -20.86
CA GLY A 174 -3.10 17.81 -21.06
C GLY A 174 -2.99 18.83 -22.20
N ARG A 175 -3.33 20.07 -21.89
CA ARG A 175 -3.46 21.18 -22.85
C ARG A 175 -2.11 21.80 -23.18
N VAL A 176 -1.84 22.09 -24.45
CA VAL A 176 -0.76 23.04 -24.83
C VAL A 176 -1.26 24.47 -24.59
N HIS A 177 -0.90 25.09 -23.44
CA HIS A 177 -1.31 26.48 -23.17
C HIS A 177 -0.42 27.51 -23.90
N ASP A 178 0.91 27.36 -23.85
CA ASP A 178 1.87 28.10 -24.67
C ASP A 178 2.69 27.15 -25.56
N LYS A 179 2.52 27.31 -26.88
CA LYS A 179 3.26 26.55 -27.88
C LYS A 179 4.77 26.83 -27.85
N LYS A 180 5.20 28.06 -27.53
CA LYS A 180 6.62 28.44 -27.44
C LYS A 180 7.29 27.77 -26.24
N GLU A 181 6.59 27.72 -25.11
CA GLU A 181 7.02 26.98 -23.92
C GLU A 181 7.21 25.49 -24.25
N TRP A 182 6.26 24.84 -24.92
CA TRP A 182 6.34 23.41 -25.31
C TRP A 182 7.53 23.15 -26.26
N ASP A 183 7.69 23.99 -27.28
CA ASP A 183 8.78 23.90 -28.26
C ASP A 183 10.17 24.10 -27.62
N LEU A 184 10.23 24.77 -26.46
CA LEU A 184 11.44 24.87 -25.65
C LEU A 184 11.58 23.71 -24.65
N ARG A 185 10.51 23.30 -23.96
CA ARG A 185 10.51 22.31 -22.88
C ARG A 185 10.81 20.90 -23.39
N LEU A 186 10.09 20.44 -24.42
CA LEU A 186 10.18 19.05 -24.88
C LEU A 186 11.60 18.68 -25.38
N PRO A 187 12.28 19.48 -26.23
CA PRO A 187 13.65 19.19 -26.64
C PRO A 187 14.67 19.39 -25.50
N GLN A 188 14.44 20.34 -24.59
CA GLN A 188 15.31 20.55 -23.43
C GLN A 188 15.28 19.35 -22.47
N ASN A 189 14.10 18.84 -22.15
CA ASN A 189 13.94 17.65 -21.32
C ASN A 189 14.62 16.44 -21.97
N ALA A 190 14.36 16.19 -23.27
CA ALA A 190 14.93 15.02 -23.95
C ALA A 190 16.45 15.09 -24.12
N LYS A 191 17.01 16.27 -24.44
CA LYS A 191 18.46 16.46 -24.44
C LYS A 191 19.06 16.20 -23.06
N TRP A 192 18.44 16.67 -21.99
CA TRP A 192 18.98 16.49 -20.64
C TRP A 192 18.87 15.04 -20.13
N VAL A 193 17.84 14.28 -20.55
CA VAL A 193 17.81 12.82 -20.38
C VAL A 193 18.98 12.17 -21.14
N ALA A 194 19.20 12.51 -22.41
CA ALA A 194 20.29 11.97 -23.21
C ALA A 194 21.68 12.30 -22.67
N ASP A 195 21.89 13.53 -22.18
CA ASP A 195 23.15 13.96 -21.55
C ASP A 195 23.41 13.17 -20.25
N ASN A 196 22.37 12.92 -19.43
CA ASN A 196 22.49 12.10 -18.22
C ASN A 196 22.76 10.62 -18.55
N LEU A 197 22.05 10.04 -19.55
CA LEU A 197 22.31 8.68 -20.01
C LEU A 197 23.76 8.52 -20.48
N LYS A 198 24.26 9.43 -21.31
CA LYS A 198 25.67 9.42 -21.77
C LYS A 198 26.66 9.56 -20.61
N LYS A 199 26.41 10.48 -19.67
CA LYS A 199 27.23 10.68 -18.46
C LYS A 199 27.27 9.45 -17.54
N HIS A 200 26.19 8.68 -17.49
CA HIS A 200 26.02 7.53 -16.60
C HIS A 200 26.10 6.16 -17.31
N GLN A 201 26.45 6.13 -18.60
CA GLN A 201 26.52 4.92 -19.45
C GLN A 201 27.29 3.77 -18.79
N THR A 202 28.36 4.06 -18.05
CA THR A 202 29.23 3.06 -17.40
C THR A 202 28.80 2.69 -15.98
N ASN A 203 28.11 3.56 -15.25
CA ASN A 203 27.83 3.39 -13.81
C ASN A 203 26.35 3.21 -13.46
N ALA A 204 25.43 3.47 -14.39
CA ALA A 204 24.03 3.10 -14.28
C ALA A 204 23.78 1.70 -14.87
N ARG A 205 23.06 0.85 -14.14
CA ARG A 205 22.58 -0.47 -14.54
C ARG A 205 21.15 -0.43 -15.11
N ALA A 206 20.38 0.60 -14.74
CA ALA A 206 19.03 0.89 -15.23
C ALA A 206 18.73 2.39 -15.10
N LEU A 207 17.71 2.87 -15.82
CA LEU A 207 17.12 4.21 -15.71
C LEU A 207 15.66 4.09 -15.24
N VAL A 208 15.25 5.00 -14.36
CA VAL A 208 13.84 5.29 -14.05
C VAL A 208 13.58 6.77 -14.34
N ILE A 209 12.63 7.05 -15.21
CA ILE A 209 12.06 8.38 -15.42
C ILE A 209 10.75 8.49 -14.62
N PHE A 210 10.63 9.57 -13.85
CA PHE A 210 9.37 10.08 -13.32
C PHE A 210 8.92 11.24 -14.21
N ALA A 211 7.75 11.09 -14.82
CA ALA A 211 7.07 12.12 -15.59
C ALA A 211 5.57 12.10 -15.22
N HIS A 212 4.82 13.17 -15.51
CA HIS A 212 3.37 13.12 -15.34
C HIS A 212 2.67 12.53 -16.58
N ALA A 213 2.98 13.10 -17.74
CA ALA A 213 2.25 12.94 -18.99
C ALA A 213 2.22 11.53 -19.60
N HIS A 214 1.11 11.25 -20.29
CA HIS A 214 0.94 10.16 -21.22
C HIS A 214 1.54 10.58 -22.58
N LEU A 215 2.68 9.99 -22.94
CA LEU A 215 3.38 10.29 -24.19
C LEU A 215 2.50 10.00 -25.42
N ASN A 216 2.01 11.06 -26.04
CA ASN A 216 1.19 11.06 -27.25
C ASN A 216 1.81 11.98 -28.33
N ASN A 217 1.10 12.23 -29.43
CA ASN A 217 1.59 13.01 -30.56
C ASN A 217 2.04 14.45 -30.19
N THR A 218 1.46 15.10 -29.17
CA THR A 218 1.93 16.43 -28.73
C THR A 218 3.32 16.39 -28.08
N HIS A 219 3.75 15.22 -27.61
CA HIS A 219 5.03 14.99 -26.94
C HIS A 219 6.15 14.56 -27.88
N GLU A 220 5.90 14.49 -29.21
CA GLU A 220 6.83 13.83 -30.15
C GLU A 220 8.26 14.41 -30.12
N ALA A 221 8.39 15.72 -29.90
CA ALA A 221 9.66 16.44 -29.74
C ALA A 221 10.47 15.99 -28.50
N PHE A 222 9.83 15.41 -27.49
CA PHE A 222 10.48 14.70 -26.39
C PHE A 222 10.65 13.22 -26.71
N THR A 223 9.59 12.56 -27.18
CA THR A 223 9.52 11.10 -27.34
C THR A 223 10.53 10.57 -28.35
N LYS A 224 10.71 11.20 -29.53
CA LYS A 224 11.67 10.73 -30.55
C LYS A 224 13.12 10.74 -30.02
N PRO A 225 13.67 11.85 -29.49
CA PRO A 225 15.04 11.83 -28.97
C PRO A 225 15.20 11.02 -27.68
N PHE A 226 14.18 10.95 -26.81
CA PHE A 226 14.18 10.08 -25.62
C PHE A 226 14.37 8.61 -26.01
N LEU A 227 13.57 8.09 -26.93
CA LEU A 227 13.61 6.67 -27.31
C LEU A 227 14.94 6.31 -28.00
N ALA A 228 15.47 7.19 -28.85
CA ALA A 228 16.81 7.01 -29.45
C ALA A 228 17.94 7.01 -28.39
N ALA A 229 17.85 7.88 -27.37
CA ALA A 229 18.82 7.90 -26.28
C ALA A 229 18.68 6.66 -25.36
N ALA A 230 17.45 6.19 -25.13
CA ALA A 230 17.19 4.96 -24.39
C ALA A 230 17.74 3.72 -25.13
N GLU A 231 17.58 3.65 -26.44
CA GLU A 231 18.16 2.59 -27.27
C GLU A 231 19.69 2.60 -27.21
N ALA A 232 20.33 3.77 -27.34
CA ALA A 232 21.78 3.94 -27.19
C ALA A 232 22.31 3.65 -25.76
N PHE A 233 21.47 3.78 -24.73
CA PHE A 233 21.81 3.36 -23.36
C PHE A 233 21.85 1.83 -23.22
N ALA A 234 21.19 1.08 -24.12
CA ALA A 234 21.22 -0.38 -24.25
C ALA A 234 20.90 -1.17 -22.95
N LYS A 235 20.21 -0.52 -22.01
CA LYS A 235 19.94 -1.00 -20.65
C LYS A 235 18.47 -0.79 -20.28
N PRO A 236 17.95 -1.44 -19.22
CA PRO A 236 16.56 -1.27 -18.80
C PRO A 236 16.18 0.17 -18.48
N VAL A 237 15.10 0.64 -19.08
CA VAL A 237 14.48 1.95 -18.82
C VAL A 237 13.04 1.73 -18.37
N LEU A 238 12.66 2.33 -17.25
CA LEU A 238 11.27 2.47 -16.81
C LEU A 238 10.82 3.92 -17.04
N TYR A 239 9.77 4.11 -17.83
CA TYR A 239 9.01 5.35 -17.91
C TYR A 239 7.78 5.21 -17.01
N LEU A 240 7.78 5.90 -15.87
CA LEU A 240 6.72 5.83 -14.85
C LEU A 240 5.95 7.15 -14.80
N HIS A 241 4.63 7.08 -15.01
CA HIS A 241 3.75 8.25 -15.12
C HIS A 241 2.34 8.01 -14.54
N ALA A 242 1.48 9.04 -14.54
CA ALA A 242 0.18 9.01 -13.85
C ALA A 242 -1.02 9.54 -14.66
N ASP A 243 -0.79 10.41 -15.64
CA ASP A 243 -1.79 10.89 -16.62
C ASP A 243 -2.55 9.70 -17.24
N GLY A 244 -3.84 9.55 -16.89
CA GLY A 244 -4.73 8.48 -17.35
C GLY A 244 -5.37 7.59 -16.26
N HIS A 245 -5.06 7.80 -14.98
CA HIS A 245 -5.75 7.25 -13.77
C HIS A 245 -5.91 5.72 -13.65
N THR A 246 -5.40 4.94 -14.60
CA THR A 246 -5.58 3.49 -14.72
C THR A 246 -4.23 2.77 -14.76
N TRP A 247 -4.16 1.53 -14.25
CA TRP A 247 -2.91 0.77 -14.31
C TRP A 247 -2.60 0.28 -15.72
N ILE A 248 -1.47 0.74 -16.24
CA ILE A 248 -0.87 0.21 -17.46
C ILE A 248 0.52 -0.32 -17.10
N LYS A 249 0.90 -1.49 -17.64
CA LYS A 249 2.28 -1.98 -17.69
C LYS A 249 2.51 -2.62 -19.05
N ASP A 250 3.21 -1.92 -19.94
CA ASP A 250 3.36 -2.35 -21.34
C ASP A 250 4.68 -1.88 -21.98
N HIS A 251 4.96 -2.39 -23.18
CA HIS A 251 6.06 -1.98 -24.04
C HIS A 251 5.48 -1.37 -25.33
N PRO A 252 4.94 -0.13 -25.29
CA PRO A 252 4.19 0.44 -26.41
C PRO A 252 5.07 0.76 -27.63
N TRP A 253 6.38 0.87 -27.44
CA TRP A 253 7.34 1.20 -28.49
C TRP A 253 8.04 -0.06 -29.02
N ALA A 254 7.43 -0.72 -30.01
CA ALA A 254 7.86 -2.03 -30.51
C ALA A 254 9.34 -2.15 -30.96
N LYS A 255 9.97 -1.04 -31.36
CA LYS A 255 11.41 -0.96 -31.68
C LYS A 255 12.28 -0.83 -30.42
N HIS A 256 11.85 -0.03 -29.45
CA HIS A 256 12.61 0.35 -28.25
C HIS A 256 12.26 -0.58 -27.08
N LYS A 257 12.44 -1.88 -27.28
CA LYS A 257 12.05 -2.95 -26.32
C LYS A 257 12.71 -2.83 -24.94
N ASN A 258 13.79 -2.07 -24.83
CA ASN A 258 14.44 -1.79 -23.54
C ASN A 258 13.71 -0.73 -22.68
N VAL A 259 12.62 -0.15 -23.19
CA VAL A 259 11.77 0.79 -22.45
C VAL A 259 10.46 0.11 -22.04
N LEU A 260 10.24 0.01 -20.73
CA LEU A 260 8.98 -0.38 -20.10
C LEU A 260 8.20 0.90 -19.73
N ARG A 261 6.92 0.98 -20.11
CA ARG A 261 6.00 2.00 -19.59
C ARG A 261 5.21 1.44 -18.42
N VAL A 262 5.00 2.26 -17.39
CA VAL A 262 3.99 2.05 -16.35
C VAL A 262 3.21 3.32 -16.11
N GLN A 263 1.88 3.20 -16.07
CA GLN A 263 0.95 4.23 -15.62
C GLN A 263 0.38 3.81 -14.27
N THR A 264 0.41 4.69 -13.27
CA THR A 264 -0.21 4.46 -11.95
C THR A 264 -1.67 4.91 -11.95
N GLU A 265 -2.48 4.32 -11.06
CA GLU A 265 -3.83 4.84 -10.82
C GLU A 265 -3.83 6.15 -10.00
N GLN A 266 -5.00 6.82 -10.00
CA GLN A 266 -5.33 7.86 -9.03
C GLN A 266 -5.37 7.29 -7.60
N ILE A 267 -5.09 8.14 -6.61
CA ILE A 267 -4.85 7.79 -5.21
C ILE A 267 -6.04 7.15 -4.45
N ASP A 268 -7.29 7.42 -4.85
CA ASP A 268 -8.49 6.76 -4.31
C ASP A 268 -8.79 5.40 -4.97
N LEU A 269 -8.20 5.14 -6.15
CA LEU A 269 -8.33 3.88 -6.87
C LEU A 269 -7.28 2.84 -6.45
N ALA A 270 -6.05 3.25 -6.11
CA ALA A 270 -5.01 2.35 -5.63
C ALA A 270 -4.00 2.98 -4.65
N PRO A 271 -3.41 2.19 -3.72
CA PRO A 271 -2.30 2.64 -2.89
C PRO A 271 -1.00 2.80 -3.69
N PRO A 272 -0.05 3.63 -3.22
CA PRO A 272 1.25 3.84 -3.86
C PRO A 272 2.02 2.54 -4.15
N VAL A 273 2.52 2.48 -5.38
CA VAL A 273 3.16 1.28 -5.92
C VAL A 273 4.60 1.22 -5.42
N LEU A 274 4.95 0.14 -4.72
CA LEU A 274 6.34 -0.13 -4.38
C LEU A 274 7.04 -0.69 -5.60
N VAL A 275 7.87 0.14 -6.22
CA VAL A 275 8.75 -0.28 -7.31
C VAL A 275 10.06 -0.77 -6.72
N THR A 276 10.41 -2.00 -7.07
CA THR A 276 11.66 -2.65 -6.68
C THR A 276 12.51 -2.82 -7.93
N VAL A 277 13.70 -2.21 -7.94
CA VAL A 277 14.69 -2.37 -9.01
C VAL A 277 15.75 -3.36 -8.51
N LYS A 278 15.53 -4.65 -8.81
CA LYS A 278 16.33 -5.79 -8.35
C LYS A 278 17.82 -5.60 -8.60
N SER A 279 18.69 -6.23 -7.81
CA SER A 279 20.15 -6.15 -7.93
C SER A 279 20.66 -6.40 -9.37
N SER A 280 20.10 -7.41 -10.03
CA SER A 280 20.31 -7.76 -11.43
C SER A 280 18.99 -8.15 -12.11
N GLY A 281 19.01 -8.26 -13.43
CA GLY A 281 17.87 -8.67 -14.26
C GLY A 281 17.99 -8.18 -15.70
N THR A 282 17.14 -8.69 -16.58
CA THR A 282 16.95 -8.15 -17.94
C THR A 282 15.91 -7.01 -17.92
N THR A 283 15.60 -6.42 -19.07
CA THR A 283 14.57 -5.37 -19.15
C THR A 283 13.20 -5.80 -18.61
N THR A 284 12.82 -7.06 -18.79
CA THR A 284 11.46 -7.53 -18.49
C THR A 284 11.23 -7.87 -17.01
N ASP A 285 12.29 -8.15 -16.26
CA ASP A 285 12.23 -8.72 -14.90
C ASP A 285 12.95 -7.91 -13.80
N ILE A 286 13.85 -6.99 -14.17
CA ILE A 286 14.58 -6.14 -13.20
C ILE A 286 13.65 -5.17 -12.45
N PHE A 287 12.55 -4.76 -13.08
CA PHE A 287 11.52 -3.89 -12.50
C PHE A 287 10.35 -4.73 -11.98
N GLU A 288 10.26 -4.84 -10.66
CA GLU A 288 9.14 -5.46 -9.97
C GLU A 288 8.24 -4.40 -9.34
N PHE A 289 6.93 -4.64 -9.41
CA PHE A 289 5.90 -3.73 -8.93
C PHE A 289 5.06 -4.47 -7.89
N ASP A 290 4.99 -3.92 -6.67
CA ASP A 290 4.08 -4.39 -5.64
C ASP A 290 3.06 -3.30 -5.30
N ARG A 291 1.86 -3.49 -5.81
CA ARG A 291 0.67 -2.66 -5.58
C ARG A 291 0.03 -3.06 -4.24
N ARG A 292 0.80 -2.87 -3.16
CA ARG A 292 0.67 -3.60 -1.89
C ARG A 292 -0.77 -3.62 -1.33
N TYR A 293 -1.24 -4.85 -1.12
CA TYR A 293 -2.52 -5.28 -0.53
C TYR A 293 -3.80 -5.10 -1.35
N GLN A 294 -4.54 -6.21 -1.46
CA GLN A 294 -5.94 -6.26 -1.87
C GLN A 294 -6.90 -6.45 -0.70
N ARG A 295 -6.45 -7.00 0.44
CA ARG A 295 -7.08 -6.91 1.77
C ARG A 295 -6.05 -7.23 2.84
N GLY A 296 -5.81 -6.31 3.78
CA GLY A 296 -4.87 -6.51 4.89
C GLY A 296 -5.25 -7.71 5.78
N PRO A 297 -4.36 -8.22 6.64
CA PRO A 297 -4.73 -9.23 7.62
C PRO A 297 -5.71 -8.64 8.64
N TYR A 298 -6.90 -9.24 8.77
CA TYR A 298 -7.92 -8.87 9.74
C TYR A 298 -8.29 -10.03 10.66
N LEU A 299 -8.84 -9.69 11.84
CA LEU A 299 -9.32 -10.67 12.82
C LEU A 299 -10.78 -11.05 12.57
N ALA A 300 -11.07 -12.34 12.72
CA ALA A 300 -12.42 -12.93 12.65
C ALA A 300 -12.56 -14.09 13.65
N LYS A 301 -13.80 -14.50 13.94
CA LYS A 301 -14.14 -15.69 14.77
C LYS A 301 -13.25 -15.85 16.01
N GLY A 302 -13.23 -14.82 16.86
CA GLY A 302 -12.49 -14.81 18.12
C GLY A 302 -13.12 -15.76 19.15
N LYS A 303 -12.31 -16.37 20.01
CA LYS A 303 -12.77 -17.32 21.04
C LYS A 303 -11.76 -17.42 22.21
N PRO A 304 -12.06 -18.15 23.31
CA PRO A 304 -11.14 -18.23 24.45
C PRO A 304 -9.83 -18.96 24.14
N ASP A 305 -9.83 -20.01 23.32
CA ASP A 305 -8.62 -20.76 22.96
C ASP A 305 -8.01 -20.32 21.61
N GLY A 306 -8.49 -19.25 20.97
CA GLY A 306 -8.19 -19.06 19.55
C GLY A 306 -8.66 -17.76 18.91
N MET A 307 -8.34 -17.64 17.63
CA MET A 307 -8.61 -16.48 16.77
C MET A 307 -8.47 -16.90 15.31
N THR A 308 -9.22 -16.29 14.39
CA THR A 308 -8.95 -16.43 12.95
C THR A 308 -8.29 -15.16 12.43
N VAL A 309 -7.23 -15.31 11.63
CA VAL A 309 -6.59 -14.20 10.90
C VAL A 309 -6.77 -14.44 9.40
N VAL A 310 -7.38 -13.49 8.70
CA VAL A 310 -7.75 -13.60 7.28
C VAL A 310 -7.01 -12.53 6.47
N TRP A 311 -6.38 -12.90 5.35
CA TRP A 311 -5.70 -11.95 4.46
C TRP A 311 -5.86 -12.32 2.98
N ARG A 312 -5.73 -11.33 2.08
CA ARG A 312 -5.93 -11.50 0.64
C ARG A 312 -4.81 -10.87 -0.19
N ILE A 313 -4.17 -11.70 -1.02
CA ILE A 313 -3.00 -11.35 -1.83
C ILE A 313 -3.01 -12.07 -3.19
N VAL A 314 -2.23 -11.55 -4.14
CA VAL A 314 -1.66 -12.36 -5.23
C VAL A 314 -0.34 -12.96 -4.70
N PRO A 315 -0.28 -14.28 -4.40
CA PRO A 315 0.90 -14.88 -3.78
C PRO A 315 2.07 -14.98 -4.78
N LYS A 316 3.28 -14.66 -4.33
CA LYS A 316 4.53 -14.83 -5.10
C LYS A 316 5.38 -16.00 -4.57
N GLY A 317 5.18 -16.40 -3.32
CA GLY A 317 5.77 -17.60 -2.71
C GLY A 317 4.70 -18.53 -2.13
N LYS A 318 5.07 -19.32 -1.11
CA LYS A 318 4.14 -20.08 -0.28
C LYS A 318 3.75 -19.25 0.94
N PRO A 319 2.49 -18.79 1.08
CA PRO A 319 2.14 -17.96 2.22
C PRO A 319 2.14 -18.74 3.54
N SER A 320 2.49 -18.05 4.62
CA SER A 320 2.49 -18.60 5.97
C SER A 320 2.20 -17.54 7.01
N ILE A 321 1.77 -17.96 8.19
CA ILE A 321 1.55 -17.08 9.34
C ILE A 321 2.33 -17.60 10.55
N ARG A 322 2.82 -16.67 11.36
CA ARG A 322 3.59 -16.90 12.58
C ARG A 322 2.91 -16.19 13.74
N ILE A 323 2.98 -16.76 14.94
CA ILE A 323 2.40 -16.20 16.17
C ILE A 323 3.44 -16.23 17.31
N GLY A 324 3.32 -15.33 18.29
CA GLY A 324 4.19 -15.29 19.47
C GLY A 324 3.64 -14.37 20.57
N LEU A 325 4.28 -14.34 21.73
CA LEU A 325 3.95 -13.41 22.82
C LEU A 325 4.70 -12.06 22.70
N SER A 326 5.64 -11.96 21.75
CA SER A 326 6.40 -10.75 21.41
C SER A 326 6.28 -10.45 19.91
N PRO A 327 6.23 -9.16 19.49
CA PRO A 327 6.18 -8.76 18.09
C PRO A 327 7.43 -9.13 17.29
N THR A 328 8.55 -9.43 17.95
CA THR A 328 9.82 -9.85 17.31
C THR A 328 10.01 -11.37 17.26
N GLU A 329 9.25 -12.14 18.04
CA GLU A 329 9.49 -13.57 18.27
C GLU A 329 8.39 -14.49 17.74
N THR A 330 7.71 -14.07 16.67
CA THR A 330 6.64 -14.88 16.05
C THR A 330 7.20 -16.11 15.32
N LYS A 331 6.67 -17.29 15.62
CA LYS A 331 7.05 -18.59 15.02
C LYS A 331 5.83 -19.29 14.43
N VAL A 332 6.01 -20.20 13.47
CA VAL A 332 4.91 -21.07 13.01
C VAL A 332 4.50 -21.98 14.17
N PRO A 333 3.20 -22.10 14.53
CA PRO A 333 2.73 -23.05 15.53
C PRO A 333 3.13 -24.49 15.21
N LYS A 334 3.50 -25.26 16.23
CA LYS A 334 3.74 -26.71 16.10
C LYS A 334 2.44 -27.52 15.93
N SER A 335 1.32 -26.95 16.39
CA SER A 335 -0.02 -27.53 16.39
C SER A 335 -1.05 -26.40 16.51
N GLY A 336 -2.35 -26.68 16.37
CA GLY A 336 -3.39 -25.67 16.57
C GLY A 336 -3.41 -24.55 15.52
N LEU A 337 -3.02 -24.85 14.28
CA LEU A 337 -3.12 -23.95 13.13
C LEU A 337 -3.76 -24.69 11.95
N ARG A 338 -4.91 -24.19 11.48
CA ARG A 338 -5.55 -24.62 10.22
C ARG A 338 -5.55 -23.44 9.25
N ILE A 339 -5.14 -23.66 8.00
CA ILE A 339 -5.20 -22.61 6.95
C ILE A 339 -6.09 -23.09 5.81
N THR A 340 -7.25 -22.45 5.65
CA THR A 340 -8.12 -22.58 4.48
C THR A 340 -7.63 -21.60 3.39
N LYS A 341 -7.88 -21.94 2.12
CA LYS A 341 -7.52 -21.11 0.96
C LYS A 341 -8.69 -21.01 -0.02
N LYS A 342 -9.13 -19.78 -0.33
CA LYS A 342 -10.19 -19.48 -1.31
C LYS A 342 -9.59 -18.76 -2.52
N VAL A 343 -9.94 -19.19 -3.74
CA VAL A 343 -9.41 -18.65 -5.01
C VAL A 343 -10.52 -18.08 -5.89
N TYR A 344 -10.21 -17.16 -6.80
CA TYR A 344 -11.20 -16.78 -7.82
C TYR A 344 -11.44 -17.93 -8.83
N GLU A 345 -12.70 -18.17 -9.17
CA GLU A 345 -13.16 -19.38 -9.87
C GLU A 345 -12.69 -19.50 -11.33
N LYS A 346 -12.53 -18.38 -12.05
CA LYS A 346 -12.36 -18.38 -13.53
C LYS A 346 -11.11 -19.10 -14.05
N ASP A 347 -10.18 -19.52 -13.20
CA ASP A 347 -9.03 -20.33 -13.60
C ASP A 347 -9.37 -21.82 -13.88
N LYS A 348 -10.66 -22.20 -13.89
CA LYS A 348 -11.13 -23.53 -14.33
C LYS A 348 -12.22 -23.54 -15.42
N GLY A 349 -12.09 -22.66 -16.43
CA GLY A 349 -12.66 -22.84 -17.77
C GLY A 349 -14.16 -22.57 -17.92
N ASN A 350 -15.01 -23.22 -17.12
CA ASN A 350 -16.46 -23.00 -17.08
C ASN A 350 -16.82 -22.43 -15.70
N GLY A 351 -17.36 -21.21 -15.64
CA GLY A 351 -17.92 -20.67 -14.40
C GLY A 351 -19.13 -21.49 -13.99
N LYS A 352 -19.14 -22.02 -12.77
CA LYS A 352 -20.24 -22.85 -12.28
C LYS A 352 -21.46 -21.99 -11.95
N ASP A 353 -22.59 -22.65 -11.74
CA ASP A 353 -23.78 -21.98 -11.24
C ASP A 353 -23.65 -21.63 -9.74
N ALA A 354 -24.55 -20.77 -9.26
CA ALA A 354 -24.57 -20.37 -7.85
C ALA A 354 -24.81 -21.56 -6.90
N LYS A 355 -25.47 -22.64 -7.35
CA LYS A 355 -25.68 -23.85 -6.53
C LYS A 355 -24.37 -24.58 -6.26
N THR A 356 -23.51 -24.73 -7.29
CA THR A 356 -22.21 -25.38 -7.12
C THR A 356 -21.29 -24.53 -6.25
N LEU A 357 -21.32 -23.20 -6.38
CA LEU A 357 -20.59 -22.29 -5.49
C LEU A 357 -21.01 -22.43 -4.02
N ALA A 358 -22.29 -22.70 -3.71
CA ALA A 358 -22.73 -22.97 -2.34
C ALA A 358 -22.00 -24.18 -1.73
N SER A 359 -21.88 -25.27 -2.51
CA SER A 359 -21.22 -26.52 -2.09
C SER A 359 -19.69 -26.42 -1.97
N ASP A 360 -19.08 -25.41 -2.60
CA ASP A 360 -17.63 -25.19 -2.63
C ASP A 360 -17.20 -23.86 -1.98
N ARG A 361 -18.03 -23.21 -1.14
CA ARG A 361 -17.76 -21.89 -0.54
C ARG A 361 -16.41 -21.78 0.20
N ASP A 362 -15.94 -22.87 0.81
CA ASP A 362 -14.63 -22.93 1.49
C ASP A 362 -13.43 -22.91 0.52
N LYS A 363 -13.67 -22.93 -0.80
CA LYS A 363 -12.66 -23.05 -1.87
C LYS A 363 -12.63 -21.87 -2.84
N TYR A 364 -13.71 -21.09 -2.95
CA TYR A 364 -13.86 -20.05 -3.98
C TYR A 364 -14.25 -18.68 -3.42
N LEU A 365 -13.88 -17.63 -4.15
CA LEU A 365 -14.27 -16.23 -3.90
C LEU A 365 -15.28 -15.75 -4.94
N PHE A 366 -16.32 -15.04 -4.51
CA PHE A 366 -17.38 -14.53 -5.38
C PHE A 366 -16.94 -13.24 -6.09
N LYS A 367 -16.61 -13.35 -7.38
CA LYS A 367 -16.29 -12.22 -8.29
C LYS A 367 -15.11 -11.34 -7.83
N ALA A 368 -14.26 -11.83 -6.94
CA ALA A 368 -12.97 -11.22 -6.63
C ALA A 368 -12.07 -11.11 -7.89
N PRO A 369 -11.14 -10.14 -7.97
CA PRO A 369 -10.18 -10.04 -9.08
C PRO A 369 -9.37 -11.32 -9.37
N LYS A 370 -8.90 -11.47 -10.60
CA LYS A 370 -8.12 -12.64 -11.04
C LYS A 370 -6.75 -12.71 -10.35
N GLY A 371 -6.28 -13.94 -10.08
CA GLY A 371 -4.99 -14.21 -9.43
C GLY A 371 -4.99 -14.02 -7.91
N ILE A 372 -6.11 -13.60 -7.34
CA ILE A 372 -6.28 -13.48 -5.88
C ILE A 372 -6.37 -14.85 -5.23
N VAL A 373 -5.71 -14.98 -4.08
CA VAL A 373 -5.98 -15.99 -3.08
C VAL A 373 -6.24 -15.33 -1.73
N GLN A 374 -7.35 -15.71 -1.08
CA GLN A 374 -7.63 -15.43 0.33
C GLN A 374 -7.19 -16.61 1.18
N TYR A 375 -6.58 -16.31 2.32
CA TYR A 375 -6.12 -17.29 3.30
C TYR A 375 -6.79 -17.01 4.65
N GLU A 376 -7.30 -18.06 5.27
CA GLU A 376 -8.04 -18.00 6.53
C GLU A 376 -7.32 -18.91 7.54
N ALA A 377 -6.52 -18.31 8.42
CA ALA A 377 -5.73 -19.03 9.42
C ALA A 377 -6.43 -19.04 10.77
N GLU A 378 -7.00 -20.19 11.13
CA GLU A 378 -7.58 -20.44 12.45
C GLU A 378 -6.49 -20.93 13.41
N PHE A 379 -6.35 -20.24 14.55
CA PHE A 379 -5.56 -20.68 15.69
C PHE A 379 -6.45 -21.31 16.77
N SER A 380 -5.97 -22.37 17.43
CA SER A 380 -6.63 -23.04 18.55
C SER A 380 -5.62 -23.49 19.61
N GLY A 381 -6.08 -23.80 20.83
CA GLY A 381 -5.21 -24.20 21.94
C GLY A 381 -4.32 -23.07 22.50
N LEU A 382 -4.67 -21.81 22.22
CA LEU A 382 -4.08 -20.63 22.85
C LEU A 382 -4.58 -20.47 24.29
N LYS A 383 -3.89 -19.66 25.09
CA LYS A 383 -4.33 -19.33 26.46
C LYS A 383 -5.43 -18.25 26.42
N PRO A 384 -6.55 -18.41 27.15
CA PRO A 384 -7.56 -17.36 27.28
C PRO A 384 -7.04 -16.03 27.83
N GLY A 385 -7.75 -14.95 27.51
CA GLY A 385 -7.45 -13.58 27.93
C GLY A 385 -6.06 -13.03 27.54
N THR A 386 -5.29 -13.77 26.75
CA THR A 386 -3.85 -13.53 26.51
C THR A 386 -3.63 -12.74 25.22
N GLN A 387 -2.71 -11.77 25.24
CA GLN A 387 -2.32 -11.04 24.04
C GLN A 387 -1.26 -11.82 23.26
N TYR A 388 -1.50 -11.99 21.96
CA TYR A 388 -0.57 -12.59 21.00
C TYR A 388 -0.26 -11.59 19.88
N PHE A 389 0.96 -11.65 19.36
CA PHE A 389 1.38 -10.97 18.14
C PHE A 389 1.43 -11.98 17.00
N TYR A 390 1.10 -11.55 15.78
CA TYR A 390 1.21 -12.38 14.58
C TYR A 390 1.99 -11.67 13.48
N SER A 391 2.49 -12.44 12.51
CA SER A 391 3.16 -11.92 11.31
C SER A 391 2.85 -12.82 10.12
N VAL A 392 2.50 -12.21 8.99
CA VAL A 392 2.11 -12.89 7.75
C VAL A 392 3.24 -12.78 6.73
N TYR A 393 3.50 -13.85 6.01
CA TYR A 393 4.59 -14.00 5.05
C TYR A 393 4.10 -14.54 3.71
N ASP A 394 4.80 -14.19 2.64
CA ASP A 394 4.63 -14.65 1.26
C ASP A 394 5.98 -15.21 0.77
N GLY A 395 6.19 -16.52 0.93
CA GLY A 395 7.54 -17.08 1.00
C GLY A 395 8.26 -16.59 2.26
N ASP A 396 9.52 -16.17 2.13
CA ASP A 396 10.29 -15.57 3.23
C ASP A 396 9.99 -14.08 3.46
N ARG A 397 9.28 -13.43 2.52
CA ARG A 397 8.94 -12.01 2.58
C ARG A 397 7.82 -11.77 3.60
N ARG A 398 8.13 -11.09 4.70
CA ARG A 398 7.10 -10.65 5.67
C ARG A 398 6.24 -9.55 5.05
N ILE A 399 4.96 -9.82 4.83
CA ILE A 399 3.98 -8.86 4.30
C ILE A 399 3.16 -8.16 5.39
N ALA A 400 3.14 -8.66 6.61
CA ALA A 400 2.60 -7.97 7.79
C ALA A 400 3.24 -8.47 9.08
N GLY A 401 3.22 -7.66 10.14
CA GLY A 401 3.69 -8.05 11.46
C GLY A 401 3.89 -6.89 12.43
N GLY A 402 4.67 -7.13 13.48
CA GLY A 402 5.05 -6.12 14.46
C GLY A 402 3.91 -5.68 15.38
N GLN A 403 4.10 -4.54 16.07
CA GLN A 403 3.27 -4.11 17.19
C GLN A 403 1.78 -3.90 16.86
N ILE A 404 1.44 -3.64 15.59
CA ILE A 404 0.05 -3.41 15.12
C ILE A 404 -0.69 -4.71 14.76
N CYS A 405 0.04 -5.80 14.48
CA CYS A 405 -0.52 -7.11 14.14
C CYS A 405 -0.56 -7.97 15.41
N ARG A 406 -1.59 -7.77 16.23
CA ARG A 406 -1.76 -8.43 17.52
C ARG A 406 -3.23 -8.67 17.81
N PHE A 407 -3.56 -9.65 18.64
CA PHE A 407 -4.91 -9.87 19.14
C PHE A 407 -4.89 -10.28 20.60
N LYS A 408 -6.06 -10.25 21.25
CA LYS A 408 -6.28 -10.87 22.56
C LYS A 408 -7.33 -11.95 22.38
N THR A 409 -7.06 -13.17 22.86
CA THR A 409 -8.09 -14.23 22.95
C THR A 409 -9.20 -13.80 23.92
N HIS A 410 -10.42 -14.28 23.75
CA HIS A 410 -11.51 -13.97 24.68
C HIS A 410 -11.13 -14.42 26.12
N PRO A 411 -11.66 -13.78 27.17
CA PRO A 411 -11.54 -14.32 28.52
C PRO A 411 -12.27 -15.68 28.63
N PRO A 412 -11.99 -16.49 29.66
CA PRO A 412 -12.75 -17.72 29.92
C PRO A 412 -14.26 -17.47 29.99
N ALA A 413 -15.05 -18.45 29.57
CA ALA A 413 -16.51 -18.40 29.71
C ALA A 413 -16.91 -18.19 31.18
N GLY A 414 -17.95 -17.39 31.42
CA GLY A 414 -18.36 -16.95 32.76
C GLY A 414 -17.50 -15.83 33.38
N SER A 415 -16.44 -15.36 32.73
CA SER A 415 -15.61 -14.26 33.24
C SER A 415 -16.40 -12.95 33.32
N LYS A 416 -16.46 -12.39 34.53
CA LYS A 416 -17.09 -11.08 34.85
C LYS A 416 -16.17 -9.88 34.60
N THR A 417 -15.22 -10.01 33.66
CA THR A 417 -14.29 -8.93 33.33
C THR A 417 -15.03 -7.79 32.60
N PRO A 418 -14.83 -6.51 32.96
CA PRO A 418 -15.50 -5.40 32.29
C PRO A 418 -15.17 -5.37 30.79
N LEU A 419 -16.19 -5.58 29.97
CA LEU A 419 -16.12 -5.58 28.50
C LEU A 419 -16.25 -4.16 27.95
N ARG A 420 -15.54 -3.86 26.86
CA ARG A 420 -15.75 -2.68 26.02
C ARG A 420 -15.82 -3.05 24.54
N PHE A 421 -16.97 -2.83 23.91
CA PHE A 421 -17.13 -2.89 22.47
C PHE A 421 -17.71 -1.58 21.90
N TRP A 422 -17.50 -1.38 20.60
CA TRP A 422 -18.15 -0.32 19.82
C TRP A 422 -19.28 -0.94 18.98
N VAL A 423 -20.33 -0.19 18.73
CA VAL A 423 -21.42 -0.56 17.81
C VAL A 423 -21.52 0.53 16.76
N VAL A 424 -21.62 0.12 15.49
CA VAL A 424 -21.73 0.99 14.33
C VAL A 424 -22.64 0.33 13.29
N GLY A 425 -23.35 1.12 12.50
CA GLY A 425 -24.12 0.68 11.33
C GLY A 425 -23.92 1.70 10.20
N ASP A 426 -24.44 1.40 9.01
CA ASP A 426 -24.69 2.40 7.94
C ASP A 426 -23.43 3.18 7.49
N SER A 427 -22.25 2.64 7.78
CA SER A 427 -21.00 3.39 7.71
C SER A 427 -20.34 3.33 6.36
N GLY A 428 -20.67 2.34 5.52
CA GLY A 428 -19.92 1.89 4.35
C GLY A 428 -19.86 2.84 3.13
N LYS A 429 -19.79 4.15 3.33
CA LYS A 429 -19.76 5.17 2.27
C LYS A 429 -18.35 5.52 1.78
N GLY A 430 -17.31 5.26 2.58
CA GLY A 430 -15.92 5.66 2.31
C GLY A 430 -15.64 7.16 2.51
N ASN A 431 -16.54 7.90 3.16
CA ASN A 431 -16.52 9.37 3.23
C ASN A 431 -15.97 9.93 4.55
N GLN A 432 -15.97 11.25 4.68
CA GLN A 432 -15.50 11.97 5.87
C GLN A 432 -16.30 11.58 7.13
N ASP A 433 -17.64 11.50 7.04
CA ASP A 433 -18.50 11.14 8.19
C ASP A 433 -18.10 9.78 8.79
N GLN A 434 -17.90 8.77 7.95
CA GLN A 434 -17.44 7.44 8.36
C GLN A 434 -16.09 7.51 9.08
N ALA A 435 -15.15 8.29 8.52
CA ALA A 435 -13.82 8.47 9.09
C ALA A 435 -13.88 9.21 10.43
N ASP A 436 -14.77 10.19 10.61
CA ASP A 436 -14.87 10.97 11.85
C ASP A 436 -15.53 10.21 12.99
N VAL A 437 -16.56 9.38 12.72
CA VAL A 437 -17.10 8.47 13.74
C VAL A 437 -16.04 7.45 14.19
N HIS A 438 -15.22 6.95 13.27
CA HIS A 438 -14.09 6.06 13.59
C HIS A 438 -12.98 6.78 14.38
N ASN A 439 -12.57 7.97 13.93
CA ASN A 439 -11.58 8.81 14.61
C ASN A 439 -12.05 9.21 16.01
N ALA A 440 -13.35 9.49 16.20
CA ALA A 440 -13.93 9.77 17.52
C ALA A 440 -13.80 8.56 18.45
N MET A 441 -14.11 7.34 17.98
CA MET A 441 -13.92 6.10 18.73
C MET A 441 -12.43 5.85 19.08
N VAL A 442 -11.53 6.00 18.11
CA VAL A 442 -10.07 5.82 18.32
C VAL A 442 -9.54 6.84 19.33
N ASN A 443 -9.93 8.11 19.21
CA ASN A 443 -9.52 9.16 20.14
C ASN A 443 -10.12 8.96 21.54
N PHE A 444 -11.36 8.51 21.65
CA PHE A 444 -12.01 8.19 22.93
C PHE A 444 -11.32 7.02 23.65
N THR A 445 -11.12 5.90 22.97
CA THR A 445 -10.46 4.72 23.55
C THR A 445 -9.01 5.00 23.97
N LYS A 446 -8.27 5.77 23.15
CA LYS A 446 -6.92 6.28 23.45
C LYS A 446 -6.92 7.21 24.67
N ARG A 447 -7.80 8.22 24.71
CA ARG A 447 -7.94 9.20 25.82
C ARG A 447 -8.21 8.50 27.15
N HIS A 448 -9.11 7.52 27.16
CA HIS A 448 -9.49 6.76 28.36
C HIS A 448 -8.55 5.57 28.66
N LYS A 449 -7.46 5.38 27.89
CA LYS A 449 -6.49 4.26 28.03
C LYS A 449 -7.15 2.87 28.12
N LYS A 450 -8.31 2.72 27.47
CA LYS A 450 -9.17 1.52 27.49
C LYS A 450 -9.57 1.19 26.05
N PRO A 451 -8.84 0.29 25.36
CA PRO A 451 -9.13 -0.11 23.98
C PRO A 451 -10.45 -0.88 23.89
N LEU A 452 -10.87 -1.19 22.67
CA LEU A 452 -11.95 -2.16 22.45
C LEU A 452 -11.43 -3.59 22.70
N ASP A 453 -12.32 -4.47 23.16
CA ASP A 453 -12.17 -5.92 23.10
C ASP A 453 -12.58 -6.44 21.69
N PHE A 454 -13.68 -5.91 21.15
CA PHE A 454 -14.18 -6.14 19.78
C PHE A 454 -15.08 -4.97 19.33
N TYR A 455 -15.63 -5.01 18.11
CA TYR A 455 -16.76 -4.17 17.71
C TYR A 455 -17.83 -4.95 16.95
N VAL A 456 -19.07 -4.46 16.98
CA VAL A 456 -20.22 -4.99 16.25
C VAL A 456 -20.53 -4.04 15.10
N HIS A 457 -20.77 -4.56 13.90
CA HIS A 457 -21.30 -3.77 12.78
C HIS A 457 -22.70 -4.26 12.40
N VAL A 458 -23.72 -3.43 12.49
CA VAL A 458 -25.13 -3.84 12.37
C VAL A 458 -25.66 -3.85 10.92
N GLY A 459 -24.76 -4.01 9.95
CA GLY A 459 -25.05 -4.04 8.51
C GLY A 459 -24.73 -2.71 7.81
N ASP A 460 -24.80 -2.73 6.47
CA ASP A 460 -24.54 -1.59 5.60
C ASP A 460 -23.08 -1.07 5.71
N MET A 461 -22.17 -1.99 5.43
CA MET A 461 -20.71 -1.86 5.45
C MET A 461 -20.11 -1.54 4.08
N ALA A 462 -20.83 -1.82 3.00
CA ALA A 462 -20.36 -1.71 1.63
C ALA A 462 -21.43 -1.14 0.69
N TYR A 463 -21.83 0.13 0.91
CA TYR A 463 -22.66 0.85 -0.04
C TYR A 463 -21.97 0.90 -1.42
N ASN A 464 -22.69 0.93 -2.55
CA ASN A 464 -24.15 0.93 -2.67
C ASN A 464 -24.74 -0.47 -2.85
N THR A 465 -23.93 -1.51 -3.09
CA THR A 465 -24.44 -2.82 -3.52
C THR A 465 -23.68 -4.04 -2.98
N GLY A 466 -22.80 -3.88 -1.99
CA GLY A 466 -22.11 -5.00 -1.37
C GLY A 466 -21.10 -5.71 -2.27
N LYS A 467 -20.52 -5.03 -3.26
CA LYS A 467 -19.51 -5.63 -4.15
C LYS A 467 -18.15 -5.75 -3.46
N ASP A 468 -17.29 -6.65 -3.95
CA ASP A 468 -15.98 -6.90 -3.35
C ASP A 468 -15.05 -5.66 -3.30
N HIS A 469 -15.15 -4.78 -4.31
CA HIS A 469 -14.43 -3.49 -4.31
C HIS A 469 -15.09 -2.45 -3.39
N GLU A 470 -16.42 -2.46 -3.23
CA GLU A 470 -17.13 -1.59 -2.29
C GLU A 470 -16.73 -1.96 -0.85
N PHE A 471 -16.69 -3.25 -0.51
CA PHE A 471 -16.11 -3.75 0.73
C PHE A 471 -14.65 -3.30 0.90
N GLN A 472 -13.82 -3.41 -0.14
CA GLN A 472 -12.42 -3.05 -0.01
C GLN A 472 -12.22 -1.55 0.23
N GLN A 473 -12.87 -0.70 -0.57
CA GLN A 473 -12.73 0.76 -0.48
C GLN A 473 -13.42 1.34 0.76
N ARG A 474 -14.53 0.75 1.23
CA ARG A 474 -15.45 1.40 2.18
C ARG A 474 -15.59 0.67 3.52
N PHE A 475 -15.03 -0.54 3.68
CA PHE A 475 -14.89 -1.21 4.98
C PHE A 475 -13.42 -1.53 5.30
N PHE A 476 -12.73 -2.27 4.44
CA PHE A 476 -11.38 -2.73 4.76
C PHE A 476 -10.33 -1.62 4.74
N SER A 477 -10.33 -0.71 3.76
CA SER A 477 -9.37 0.39 3.71
C SER A 477 -9.55 1.45 4.82
N PRO A 478 -10.78 1.86 5.21
CA PRO A 478 -10.97 2.75 6.36
C PRO A 478 -10.59 2.11 7.70
N TYR A 479 -10.90 0.82 7.89
CA TYR A 479 -10.74 0.15 9.18
C TYR A 479 -9.47 -0.71 9.32
N ASP A 480 -8.59 -0.80 8.31
CA ASP A 480 -7.42 -1.72 8.26
C ASP A 480 -6.61 -1.78 9.57
N LEU A 481 -6.21 -0.63 10.13
CA LEU A 481 -5.44 -0.57 11.38
C LEU A 481 -6.23 -1.00 12.63
N THR A 482 -7.56 -0.96 12.61
CA THR A 482 -8.43 -1.51 13.67
C THR A 482 -8.65 -3.00 13.45
N LEU A 483 -8.99 -3.41 12.22
CA LEU A 483 -9.24 -4.79 11.81
C LEU A 483 -8.04 -5.71 12.04
N ARG A 484 -6.81 -5.20 11.94
CA ARG A 484 -5.57 -5.92 12.30
C ARG A 484 -5.50 -6.37 13.77
N ASN A 485 -6.26 -5.76 14.67
CA ASN A 485 -6.15 -6.03 16.12
C ASN A 485 -7.46 -6.04 16.93
N THR A 486 -8.59 -5.74 16.32
CA THR A 486 -9.93 -5.78 16.92
C THR A 486 -10.85 -6.61 16.03
N VAL A 487 -11.54 -7.61 16.61
CA VAL A 487 -12.52 -8.42 15.86
C VAL A 487 -13.74 -7.57 15.49
N CYS A 488 -14.22 -7.71 14.27
CA CYS A 488 -15.54 -7.24 13.86
C CYS A 488 -16.55 -8.41 13.92
N TRP A 489 -17.71 -8.16 14.52
CA TRP A 489 -18.88 -9.05 14.50
C TRP A 489 -20.01 -8.40 13.69
N PRO A 490 -20.16 -8.75 12.40
CA PRO A 490 -21.11 -8.10 11.51
C PRO A 490 -22.48 -8.79 11.46
N ALA A 491 -23.55 -8.03 11.26
CA ALA A 491 -24.79 -8.47 10.61
C ALA A 491 -24.73 -8.13 9.11
N MET A 492 -25.57 -8.76 8.28
CA MET A 492 -25.71 -8.39 6.86
C MET A 492 -26.80 -7.31 6.71
N GLY A 493 -26.46 -6.18 6.09
CA GLY A 493 -27.41 -5.12 5.75
C GLY A 493 -28.05 -5.31 4.38
N ASN A 494 -29.06 -4.49 4.06
CA ASN A 494 -29.71 -4.54 2.75
C ASN A 494 -28.80 -4.06 1.61
N HIS A 495 -27.77 -3.24 1.89
CA HIS A 495 -26.80 -2.88 0.86
C HIS A 495 -25.85 -4.05 0.51
N GLU A 496 -25.51 -4.91 1.47
CA GLU A 496 -24.80 -6.17 1.19
C GLU A 496 -25.66 -7.17 0.41
N GLY A 497 -26.95 -7.21 0.72
CA GLY A 497 -27.95 -8.10 0.14
C GLY A 497 -28.26 -7.89 -1.35
N TYR A 498 -27.83 -6.78 -1.97
CA TYR A 498 -27.90 -6.67 -3.44
C TYR A 498 -27.05 -7.76 -4.11
N THR A 499 -25.83 -7.99 -3.63
CA THR A 499 -24.85 -8.91 -4.23
C THR A 499 -24.65 -10.22 -3.44
N SER A 500 -24.96 -10.24 -2.14
CA SER A 500 -24.84 -11.43 -1.27
C SER A 500 -26.19 -12.09 -1.01
N ARG A 501 -26.23 -13.40 -0.69
CA ARG A 501 -27.48 -14.16 -0.45
C ARG A 501 -27.39 -15.06 0.79
N GLY A 502 -28.12 -14.71 1.85
CA GLY A 502 -28.08 -15.37 3.16
C GLY A 502 -28.51 -16.83 3.11
N LEU A 503 -29.51 -17.15 2.28
CA LEU A 503 -29.99 -18.52 2.03
C LEU A 503 -28.89 -19.47 1.48
N THR A 504 -27.86 -18.92 0.83
CA THR A 504 -26.75 -19.70 0.24
C THR A 504 -25.41 -19.49 0.94
N GLY A 505 -25.26 -18.36 1.67
CA GLY A 505 -23.98 -17.88 2.16
C GLY A 505 -22.95 -17.63 1.06
N ILE A 506 -23.40 -17.06 -0.07
CA ILE A 506 -22.56 -16.67 -1.21
C ILE A 506 -22.62 -15.16 -1.37
N GLY A 507 -21.47 -14.56 -1.68
CA GLY A 507 -21.33 -13.16 -2.05
C GLY A 507 -20.26 -12.44 -1.24
N PRO A 508 -19.96 -11.17 -1.55
CA PRO A 508 -18.79 -10.51 -1.00
C PRO A 508 -18.84 -10.32 0.53
N TYR A 509 -20.02 -10.36 1.17
CA TYR A 509 -20.14 -10.44 2.63
C TYR A 509 -19.56 -11.78 3.17
N TYR A 510 -19.90 -12.92 2.57
CA TYR A 510 -19.41 -14.24 2.96
C TYR A 510 -17.97 -14.53 2.49
N ASP A 511 -17.45 -13.71 1.56
CA ASP A 511 -16.02 -13.60 1.28
C ASP A 511 -15.28 -12.68 2.27
N ALA A 512 -15.98 -11.75 2.93
CA ALA A 512 -15.42 -10.73 3.80
C ALA A 512 -15.31 -11.17 5.27
N TYR A 513 -16.08 -12.16 5.71
CA TYR A 513 -16.10 -12.61 7.10
C TYR A 513 -15.96 -14.13 7.22
N VAL A 514 -15.52 -14.56 8.41
CA VAL A 514 -15.51 -15.97 8.83
C VAL A 514 -16.21 -16.00 10.18
N LEU A 515 -17.33 -16.72 10.27
CA LEU A 515 -18.30 -16.63 11.36
C LEU A 515 -18.61 -18.01 11.96
N PRO A 516 -19.01 -18.09 13.24
CA PRO A 516 -19.11 -19.34 14.00
C PRO A 516 -20.37 -20.15 13.68
N SER A 517 -20.52 -20.54 12.41
CA SER A 517 -21.61 -21.38 11.90
C SER A 517 -21.76 -22.74 12.61
N LYS A 518 -20.71 -23.19 13.31
CA LYS A 518 -20.67 -24.43 14.10
C LYS A 518 -20.55 -24.15 15.61
N GLY A 519 -20.86 -22.92 16.06
CA GLY A 519 -20.75 -22.51 17.46
C GLY A 519 -19.32 -22.37 17.96
N GLU A 520 -18.31 -22.24 17.07
CA GLU A 520 -16.90 -22.31 17.49
C GLU A 520 -16.43 -21.17 18.41
N SER A 521 -17.24 -20.11 18.54
CA SER A 521 -17.00 -18.96 19.41
C SER A 521 -17.98 -18.89 20.60
N GLY A 522 -18.80 -19.93 20.81
CA GLY A 522 -19.87 -19.94 21.81
C GLY A 522 -21.25 -20.18 21.19
N GLY A 523 -22.23 -20.49 22.04
CA GLY A 523 -23.62 -20.71 21.61
C GLY A 523 -23.92 -22.00 20.83
N LEU A 524 -25.15 -22.05 20.27
CA LEU A 524 -25.67 -23.18 19.50
C LEU A 524 -25.28 -23.08 18.01
N PRO A 525 -24.83 -24.16 17.35
CA PRO A 525 -24.58 -24.17 15.91
C PRO A 525 -25.80 -23.74 15.08
N SER A 526 -25.65 -22.70 14.27
CA SER A 526 -26.70 -22.22 13.34
C SER A 526 -26.68 -22.93 11.99
N GLY A 527 -25.57 -23.58 11.63
CA GLY A 527 -25.33 -24.17 10.32
C GLY A 527 -25.03 -23.16 9.20
N THR A 528 -25.00 -21.85 9.50
CA THR A 528 -24.79 -20.79 8.51
C THR A 528 -23.97 -19.62 9.08
N GLU A 529 -23.46 -18.77 8.20
CA GLU A 529 -22.79 -17.52 8.57
C GLU A 529 -23.73 -16.30 8.48
N ALA A 530 -24.98 -16.48 8.04
CA ALA A 530 -25.98 -15.41 7.94
C ALA A 530 -26.56 -14.98 9.31
N TYR A 531 -26.70 -15.94 10.23
CA TYR A 531 -27.04 -15.73 11.64
C TYR A 531 -26.22 -16.68 12.49
N TYR A 532 -25.75 -16.21 13.65
CA TYR A 532 -24.76 -16.90 14.48
C TYR A 532 -24.72 -16.28 15.89
N SER A 533 -24.05 -16.93 16.83
CA SER A 533 -23.80 -16.38 18.16
C SER A 533 -22.35 -16.53 18.60
N PHE A 534 -21.95 -15.80 19.64
CA PHE A 534 -20.64 -15.90 20.26
C PHE A 534 -20.69 -15.49 21.74
N ASP A 535 -19.76 -16.00 22.52
CA ASP A 535 -19.61 -15.70 23.95
C ASP A 535 -18.37 -14.82 24.19
N TYR A 536 -18.53 -13.78 25.02
CA TYR A 536 -17.41 -13.01 25.57
C TYR A 536 -17.53 -12.90 27.08
N GLY A 537 -16.73 -13.69 27.81
CA GLY A 537 -16.81 -13.76 29.27
C GLY A 537 -18.15 -14.34 29.71
N ASN A 538 -18.94 -13.56 30.44
CA ASN A 538 -20.27 -13.94 30.91
C ASN A 538 -21.44 -13.37 30.06
N ILE A 539 -21.18 -12.90 28.84
CA ILE A 539 -22.18 -12.28 27.96
C ILE A 539 -22.28 -13.09 26.66
N HIS A 540 -23.50 -13.50 26.33
CA HIS A 540 -23.89 -14.15 25.09
C HIS A 540 -24.37 -13.11 24.07
N PHE A 541 -23.85 -13.16 22.84
CA PHE A 541 -24.22 -12.28 21.75
C PHE A 541 -24.86 -13.09 20.62
N VAL A 542 -25.99 -12.59 20.09
CA VAL A 542 -26.72 -13.20 18.98
C VAL A 542 -26.79 -12.20 17.83
N CYS A 543 -26.43 -12.67 16.63
CA CYS A 543 -26.51 -11.93 15.38
C CYS A 543 -27.53 -12.60 14.45
N LEU A 544 -28.41 -11.80 13.84
CA LEU A 544 -29.55 -12.26 13.04
C LEU A 544 -29.55 -11.58 11.67
N ASP A 545 -29.99 -12.31 10.65
CA ASP A 545 -30.22 -11.77 9.31
C ASP A 545 -31.58 -11.04 9.27
N SER A 546 -31.53 -9.71 9.30
CA SER A 546 -32.72 -8.87 9.21
C SER A 546 -33.15 -8.57 7.77
N HIS A 547 -32.47 -9.13 6.76
CA HIS A 547 -32.63 -8.75 5.36
C HIS A 547 -33.32 -9.85 4.51
N ASP A 548 -32.59 -10.87 4.05
CA ASP A 548 -33.10 -11.77 2.99
C ASP A 548 -33.70 -13.09 3.50
N LEU A 549 -33.57 -13.36 4.79
CA LEU A 549 -34.09 -14.58 5.42
C LEU A 549 -35.50 -14.46 6.00
N VAL A 550 -36.13 -15.64 6.15
CA VAL A 550 -37.49 -15.83 6.67
C VAL A 550 -37.56 -15.51 8.17
N ARG A 551 -38.34 -14.49 8.51
CA ARG A 551 -38.49 -13.92 9.87
C ARG A 551 -39.79 -14.30 10.59
N THR A 552 -40.54 -15.28 10.07
CA THR A 552 -41.74 -15.83 10.76
C THR A 552 -41.35 -16.62 12.02
N PRO A 553 -42.23 -16.73 13.05
CA PRO A 553 -41.94 -17.47 14.29
C PRO A 553 -41.50 -18.93 14.11
N ASP A 554 -41.86 -19.54 12.96
CA ASP A 554 -41.52 -20.90 12.57
C ASP A 554 -40.37 -21.03 11.56
N GLY A 555 -39.76 -19.91 11.16
CA GLY A 555 -38.59 -19.89 10.28
C GLY A 555 -37.35 -20.47 10.96
N ALA A 556 -36.40 -20.99 10.18
CA ALA A 556 -35.20 -21.67 10.70
C ALA A 556 -34.41 -20.80 11.70
N MET A 557 -34.21 -19.52 11.38
CA MET A 557 -33.54 -18.56 12.27
C MET A 557 -34.32 -18.32 13.58
N ALA A 558 -35.65 -18.20 13.50
CA ALA A 558 -36.51 -18.01 14.68
C ALA A 558 -36.66 -19.29 15.53
N LYS A 559 -36.37 -20.48 14.96
CA LYS A 559 -36.29 -21.76 15.67
C LYS A 559 -34.93 -22.02 16.30
N TRP A 560 -33.85 -21.47 15.73
CA TRP A 560 -32.50 -21.50 16.31
C TRP A 560 -32.32 -20.47 17.44
N LEU A 561 -33.10 -19.39 17.44
CA LEU A 561 -33.12 -18.35 18.48
C LEU A 561 -33.85 -18.78 19.78
N LYS A 562 -34.58 -19.90 19.76
CA LYS A 562 -35.40 -20.42 20.86
C LYS A 562 -34.67 -21.50 21.65
#